data_AF-A0A3S5BJN2-F1
#
_entry.id   AF-A0A3S5BJN2-F1
#
_cell.length_a   1.000
_cell.length_b   1.000
_cell.length_c   1.000
_cell.angle_alpha   90.00
_cell.angle_beta   90.00
_cell.angle_gamma   90.00
#
_symmetry.space_group_name_H-M   'P 1'
#
loop_
_entity.id
_entity.type
_entity.pdbx_description
1 polymer ?
#
loop_
_entity_poly.entity_id
_entity_poly.type
_entity_poly.pdbx_seq_one_letter_code
_entity_poly.pdbx_strand_id
1 'polypeptide(L)'
;MVDCIFSDVAQPDQSRIVGFNADYYLKQGGHAVISIKASCIDSVASPEVVFAKEVDTLRKLQFTPREQVTLEPYERGHAIVTAQYRFVSLLNFISRVLKKSD
;
A
#
# COMPACT_ATOMS: atom_id res chain seq x y z
N MET A 1 2.61 -9.79 17.00
CA MET A 1 2.35 -8.97 15.79
C MET A 1 3.62 -8.20 15.47
N VAL A 2 3.91 -7.97 14.19
CA VAL A 2 5.07 -7.19 13.73
C VAL A 2 4.71 -5.71 13.58
N ASP A 3 5.73 -4.87 13.56
CA ASP A 3 5.59 -3.41 13.40
C ASP A 3 5.57 -2.97 11.94
N CYS A 4 6.28 -3.71 11.08
CA CYS A 4 6.46 -3.37 9.68
C CYS A 4 6.50 -4.64 8.80
N ILE A 5 5.96 -4.54 7.59
CA ILE A 5 6.15 -5.51 6.51
C ILE A 5 6.99 -4.86 5.41
N PHE A 6 8.06 -5.52 5.00
CA PHE A 6 8.75 -5.22 3.75
C PHE A 6 8.37 -6.29 2.71
N SER A 7 7.99 -5.87 1.50
CA SER A 7 7.58 -6.78 0.43
C SER A 7 8.30 -6.48 -0.87
N ASP A 8 9.10 -7.45 -1.32
CA ASP A 8 9.78 -7.48 -2.62
C ASP A 8 9.40 -8.74 -3.41
N VAL A 9 8.11 -9.08 -3.36
CA VAL A 9 7.55 -10.25 -4.02
C VAL A 9 7.12 -9.87 -5.44
N ALA A 10 7.74 -10.46 -6.46
CA ALA A 10 7.41 -10.23 -7.86
C ALA A 10 6.24 -11.13 -8.34
N GLN A 11 5.02 -10.86 -7.87
CA GLN A 11 3.80 -11.56 -8.27
C GLN A 11 2.73 -10.58 -8.79
N PRO A 12 1.89 -10.96 -9.77
CA PRO A 12 0.83 -10.08 -10.27
C PRO A 12 -0.20 -9.65 -9.22
N ASP A 13 -0.38 -10.42 -8.16
CA ASP A 13 -1.30 -10.13 -7.05
C ASP A 13 -0.57 -9.68 -5.76
N GLN A 14 0.60 -9.05 -5.89
CA GLN A 14 1.47 -8.64 -4.77
C GLN A 14 0.73 -7.87 -3.67
N SER A 15 -0.08 -6.85 -3.99
CA SER A 15 -0.83 -6.10 -2.98
C SER A 15 -1.79 -6.98 -2.18
N ARG A 16 -2.39 -8.00 -2.79
CA ARG A 16 -3.26 -8.96 -2.11
C ARG A 16 -2.48 -9.81 -1.12
N ILE A 17 -1.29 -10.28 -1.50
CA ILE A 17 -0.38 -11.04 -0.61
C ILE A 17 0.00 -10.18 0.62
N VAL A 18 0.33 -8.90 0.40
CA VAL A 18 0.65 -7.97 1.49
C VAL A 18 -0.57 -7.76 2.41
N GLY A 19 -1.77 -7.58 1.84
CA GLY A 19 -3.01 -7.46 2.59
C GLY A 19 -3.28 -8.65 3.50
N PHE A 20 -3.19 -9.87 2.97
CA PHE A 20 -3.37 -11.08 3.79
C PHE A 20 -2.35 -11.17 4.92
N ASN A 21 -1.07 -10.94 4.63
CA ASN A 21 -0.04 -10.97 5.68
C ASN A 21 -0.27 -9.89 6.74
N ALA A 22 -0.79 -8.73 6.35
CA ALA A 22 -1.12 -7.66 7.28
C ALA A 22 -2.28 -8.03 8.20
N ASP A 23 -3.33 -8.67 7.68
CA ASP A 23 -4.48 -9.12 8.46
C ASP A 23 -4.10 -10.08 9.60
N TYR A 24 -3.13 -10.97 9.36
CA TYR A 24 -2.69 -11.95 10.36
C TYR A 24 -1.56 -11.45 11.26
N TYR A 25 -0.63 -10.66 10.73
CA TYR A 25 0.66 -10.44 11.39
C TYR A 25 1.01 -8.98 11.64
N LEU A 26 0.44 -8.01 10.92
CA LEU A 26 0.74 -6.58 11.11
C LEU A 26 -0.17 -5.94 12.15
N LYS A 27 0.43 -5.29 13.15
CA LYS A 27 -0.34 -4.60 14.18
C LYS A 27 -1.15 -3.44 13.59
N GLN A 28 -2.23 -3.05 14.26
CA GLN A 28 -2.96 -1.82 13.90
C GLN A 28 -2.02 -0.61 13.99
N GLY A 29 -2.05 0.24 12.96
CA GLY A 29 -1.12 1.37 12.82
C GLY A 29 0.30 0.96 12.40
N GLY A 30 0.57 -0.32 12.18
CA GLY A 30 1.82 -0.82 11.60
C GLY A 30 2.02 -0.36 10.16
N HIS A 31 3.24 -0.51 9.66
CA HIS A 31 3.65 0.01 8.36
C HIS A 31 3.91 -1.09 7.34
N ALA A 32 3.79 -0.74 6.06
CA ALA A 32 4.26 -1.57 4.96
C ALA A 32 5.14 -0.74 4.02
N VAL A 33 6.21 -1.35 3.54
CA VAL A 33 7.10 -0.84 2.49
C VAL A 33 7.07 -1.87 1.36
N ILE A 34 6.62 -1.45 0.18
CA ILE A 34 6.28 -2.36 -0.92
C ILE A 34 7.08 -1.94 -2.15
N SER A 35 7.93 -2.84 -2.63
CA SER A 35 8.68 -2.73 -3.88
C SER A 35 7.80 -3.19 -5.03
N ILE A 36 7.30 -2.25 -5.83
CA ILE A 36 6.44 -2.53 -6.97
C ILE A 36 7.30 -2.57 -8.23
N LYS A 37 7.37 -3.74 -8.85
CA LYS A 37 8.01 -3.94 -10.16
C LYS A 37 6.93 -4.02 -11.24
N ALA A 38 6.73 -2.93 -11.98
CA ALA A 38 5.61 -2.82 -12.92
C ALA A 38 5.55 -3.98 -13.94
N SER A 39 6.70 -4.34 -14.50
CA SER A 39 6.80 -5.39 -15.53
C SER A 39 6.43 -6.79 -15.05
N CYS A 40 6.49 -7.06 -13.74
CA CYS A 40 6.09 -8.35 -13.16
C CYS A 40 4.60 -8.43 -12.85
N ILE A 41 3.92 -7.28 -12.79
CA ILE A 41 2.48 -7.20 -12.52
C ILE A 41 1.72 -7.14 -13.84
N ASP A 42 2.13 -6.25 -14.74
CA ASP A 42 1.56 -6.08 -16.06
C ASP A 42 2.65 -5.58 -17.01
N SER A 43 3.05 -6.43 -17.96
CA SER A 43 4.12 -6.12 -18.91
C SER A 43 3.67 -5.24 -20.08
N VAL A 44 2.37 -5.00 -20.23
CA VAL A 44 1.79 -4.24 -21.35
C VAL A 44 1.45 -2.82 -20.92
N ALA A 45 0.94 -2.65 -19.70
CA ALA A 45 0.62 -1.34 -19.15
C ALA A 45 1.86 -0.48 -18.87
N SER A 46 1.69 0.85 -18.87
CA SER A 46 2.77 1.74 -18.44
C SER A 46 2.99 1.63 -16.91
N PRO A 47 4.22 1.86 -16.42
CA PRO A 47 4.52 1.74 -14.99
C PRO A 47 3.61 2.60 -14.11
N GLU A 48 3.28 3.82 -14.54
CA GLU A 48 2.43 4.75 -13.79
C GLU A 48 1.02 4.20 -13.59
N VAL A 49 0.48 3.53 -14.60
CA VAL A 49 -0.84 2.88 -14.53
C VAL A 49 -0.81 1.71 -13.55
N VAL A 50 0.26 0.91 -13.58
CA VAL A 50 0.43 -0.22 -12.65
C VAL A 50 0.57 0.28 -11.21
N PHE A 51 1.39 1.31 -10.97
CA PHE A 51 1.56 1.90 -9.64
C PHE A 51 0.23 2.43 -9.08
N ALA A 52 -0.54 3.16 -9.89
CA ALA A 52 -1.84 3.68 -9.46
C ALA A 52 -2.81 2.56 -9.07
N LYS A 53 -2.84 1.48 -9.87
CA LYS A 53 -3.67 0.29 -9.61
C LYS A 53 -3.30 -0.43 -8.32
N GLU A 54 -2.00 -0.60 -8.04
CA GLU A 54 -1.54 -1.22 -6.80
C GLU A 54 -1.86 -0.35 -5.58
N VAL A 55 -1.65 0.97 -5.67
CA VAL A 55 -2.00 1.91 -4.60
C VAL A 55 -3.51 1.88 -4.31
N ASP A 56 -4.35 1.81 -5.33
CA ASP A 56 -5.81 1.65 -5.16
C ASP A 56 -6.19 0.31 -4.52
N THR A 57 -5.45 -0.75 -4.84
CA THR A 57 -5.64 -2.07 -4.22
C THR A 57 -5.27 -2.03 -2.73
N LEU A 58 -4.16 -1.39 -2.37
CA LEU A 58 -3.79 -1.19 -0.96
C LEU A 58 -4.87 -0.43 -0.18
N ARG A 59 -5.45 0.63 -0.76
CA ARG A 59 -6.56 1.38 -0.14
C ARG A 59 -7.74 0.48 0.19
N LYS A 60 -8.11 -0.43 -0.72
CA LYS A 60 -9.19 -1.41 -0.52
C LYS A 60 -8.85 -2.42 0.59
N LEU A 61 -7.57 -2.65 0.83
CA LEU A 61 -7.03 -3.54 1.87
C LEU A 61 -6.73 -2.83 3.19
N GLN A 62 -7.43 -1.73 3.47
CA GLN A 62 -7.34 -0.96 4.73
C GLN A 62 -5.97 -0.30 4.99
N PHE A 63 -5.13 -0.22 3.97
CA PHE A 63 -3.93 0.59 4.03
C PHE A 63 -4.22 2.05 3.67
N THR A 64 -3.52 2.95 4.33
CA THR A 64 -3.43 4.36 3.97
C THR A 64 -2.05 4.58 3.36
N PRO A 65 -1.93 4.72 2.02
CA PRO A 65 -0.67 5.08 1.36
C PRO A 65 -0.13 6.39 1.92
N ARG A 66 1.20 6.47 2.10
CA ARG A 66 1.89 7.62 2.69
C ARG A 66 2.79 8.31 1.68
N GLU A 67 3.66 7.55 1.04
CA GLU A 67 4.62 8.06 0.07
C GLU A 67 4.79 7.05 -1.07
N GLN A 68 5.08 7.55 -2.26
CA GLN A 68 5.47 6.77 -3.41
C GLN A 68 6.68 7.44 -4.05
N VAL A 69 7.74 6.67 -4.29
CA VAL A 69 8.98 7.16 -4.91
C VAL A 69 9.39 6.18 -6.01
N THR A 70 9.65 6.69 -7.21
CA THR A 70 10.26 5.89 -8.28
C THR A 70 11.75 5.71 -8.01
N LEU A 71 12.32 4.58 -8.41
CA LEU A 71 13.73 4.28 -8.17
C LEU A 71 14.65 4.74 -9.31
N GLU A 72 14.17 5.62 -10.19
CA GLU A 72 15.00 6.24 -11.23
C GLU A 72 16.09 7.11 -10.58
N PRO A 73 17.36 7.05 -11.06
CA PRO A 73 17.83 6.36 -12.26
C PRO A 73 18.36 4.92 -12.03
N TYR A 74 18.19 4.35 -10.83
CA TYR A 74 18.80 3.07 -10.46
C TYR A 74 18.03 1.86 -11.00
N GLU A 75 16.70 1.87 -10.90
CA GLU A 75 15.84 0.76 -11.33
C GLU A 75 14.63 1.26 -12.12
N ARG A 76 14.59 0.92 -13.42
CA ARG A 76 13.54 1.37 -14.33
C ARG A 76 12.22 0.65 -14.05
N GLY A 77 11.12 1.39 -14.04
CA GLY A 77 9.77 0.83 -13.86
C GLY A 77 9.54 0.24 -12.46
N HIS A 78 10.37 0.63 -11.48
CA HIS A 78 10.19 0.29 -10.08
C HIS A 78 9.74 1.49 -9.26
N ALA A 79 8.90 1.25 -8.27
CA ALA A 79 8.52 2.23 -7.27
C ALA A 79 8.47 1.61 -5.88
N ILE A 80 8.86 2.37 -4.88
CA ILE A 80 8.62 2.05 -3.48
C ILE A 80 7.37 2.79 -3.02
N VAL A 81 6.42 2.06 -2.46
CA VAL A 81 5.24 2.62 -1.80
C VAL A 81 5.32 2.32 -0.30
N THR A 82 5.17 3.36 0.51
CA THR A 82 4.98 3.21 1.95
C THR A 82 3.50 3.38 2.29
N ALA A 83 3.00 2.58 3.22
CA ALA A 83 1.61 2.62 3.64
C ALA A 83 1.45 2.29 5.13
N GLN A 84 0.36 2.74 5.74
CA GLN A 84 0.05 2.45 7.14
C GLN A 84 -1.28 1.70 7.25
N TYR A 85 -1.27 0.62 8.01
CA TYR A 85 -2.35 -0.34 8.09
C TYR A 85 -3.38 0.03 9.17
N ARG A 86 -4.67 0.04 8.81
CA ARG A 86 -5.80 0.34 9.73
C ARG A 86 -5.56 1.60 10.58
N PHE A 87 -4.91 2.60 9.99
CA PHE A 87 -4.62 3.87 10.65
C PHE A 87 -5.92 4.67 10.84
N VAL A 88 -6.19 5.06 12.08
CA VAL A 88 -7.26 5.98 12.41
C VAL A 88 -6.63 7.35 12.64
N SER A 89 -6.82 8.26 11.69
CA SER A 89 -6.43 9.65 11.89
C SER A 89 -7.41 10.33 12.85
N LEU A 90 -6.91 11.25 13.68
CA LEU A 90 -7.77 12.04 14.58
C LEU A 90 -8.82 12.84 13.77
N LEU A 91 -8.45 13.31 12.58
CA LEU A 91 -9.36 13.96 11.63
C LEU A 91 -10.50 13.03 11.18
N ASN A 92 -10.20 11.78 10.82
CA ASN A 92 -11.21 10.80 10.43
C ASN A 92 -12.10 10.44 11.61
N PHE A 93 -11.54 10.35 12.82
CA PHE A 93 -12.30 10.14 14.04
C PHE A 93 -13.28 11.29 14.29
N ILE A 94 -12.81 12.54 14.28
CA ILE A 94 -13.63 13.74 14.49
C ILE A 94 -14.74 13.84 13.43
N SER A 95 -14.42 13.66 12.15
CA SER A 95 -15.42 13.69 11.05
C SER A 95 -16.52 12.65 11.25
N ARG A 96 -16.16 11.45 11.74
CA ARG A 96 -17.11 10.36 11.99
C ARG A 96 -17.98 10.59 13.23
N VAL A 97 -17.46 11.31 14.22
CA VAL A 97 -18.22 11.75 15.40
C VAL A 97 -19.20 12.87 15.03
N LEU A 98 -18.75 13.89 14.30
CA LEU A 98 -19.58 15.03 13.90
C LEU A 98 -20.73 14.62 12.96
N LYS A 99 -20.49 13.68 12.03
CA LYS A 99 -21.55 13.15 11.14
C LYS A 99 -22.60 12.27 11.81
N LYS A 100 -22.42 11.92 13.10
CA LYS A 100 -23.38 11.12 13.87
C LYS A 100 -24.34 11.97 14.71
N SER A 101 -24.21 13.30 14.65
CA SER A 101 -25.00 14.25 15.44
C SER A 101 -26.17 14.89 14.67
N ASP A 102 -26.39 14.50 13.40
CA ASP A 102 -27.57 14.79 12.58
C ASP A 102 -28.38 13.50 12.34
#